data_AF-A0A349PT07-F1
#
_entry.id   AF-A0A349PT07-F1
#
_cell.length_a   1.000
_cell.length_b   1.000
_cell.length_c   1.000
_cell.angle_alpha   90.00
_cell.angle_beta   90.00
_cell.angle_gamma   90.00
#
_symmetry.space_group_name_H-M   'P 1'
#
loop_
_entity.id
_entity.type
_entity.pdbx_description
1 polymer ?
#
loop_
_entity_poly.entity_id
_entity_poly.type
_entity_poly.pdbx_seq_one_letter_code
_entity_poly.pdbx_strand_id
1 'polypeptide(L)'
;MELYYIIAITDHDRGEAMGSLYHAAGLHLILSMPARGTATSEHLAIYGLDATEKCVIAAVGSAQEADSLIRSAKRKLFIDIPGNGVMLTVPLKSVAGGKTLSYLTDDLKAGGAPNMNFEHELITVILNEGYSDFVMDAARAAGAGGGTVLHAKGT
;
A
#
# COMPACT_ATOMS: atom_id res chain seq x y z
N MET A 1 13.21 13.98 6.67
CA MET A 1 13.27 12.60 6.16
C MET A 1 12.01 12.40 5.34
N GLU A 2 12.14 11.92 4.11
CA GLU A 2 10.98 11.62 3.26
C GLU A 2 10.58 10.17 3.45
N LEU A 3 9.32 9.96 3.81
CA LEU A 3 8.71 8.63 3.91
C LEU A 3 7.93 8.35 2.63
N TYR A 4 7.84 7.09 2.27
CA TYR A 4 7.13 6.59 1.10
C TYR A 4 6.18 5.48 1.53
N TYR A 5 4.96 5.52 1.01
CA TYR A 5 4.03 4.40 1.04
C TYR A 5 4.31 3.52 -0.17
N ILE A 6 4.81 2.31 0.08
CA ILE A 6 5.30 1.39 -0.94
C ILE A 6 4.27 0.28 -1.11
N ILE A 7 3.67 0.18 -2.30
CA ILE A 7 2.62 -0.79 -2.61
C ILE A 7 3.12 -1.75 -3.68
N ALA A 8 2.94 -3.04 -3.45
CA ALA A 8 3.14 -4.12 -4.41
C ALA A 8 1.81 -4.85 -4.64
N ILE A 9 1.53 -5.18 -5.89
CA ILE A 9 0.39 -6.01 -6.30
C ILE A 9 0.98 -7.20 -7.05
N THR A 10 0.82 -8.40 -6.51
CA THR A 10 1.31 -9.64 -7.12
C THR A 10 0.19 -10.67 -7.21
N ASP A 11 0.45 -11.77 -7.92
CA ASP A 11 -0.36 -12.97 -7.80
C ASP A 11 -0.34 -13.49 -6.35
N HIS A 12 -1.42 -14.15 -5.95
CA HIS A 12 -1.59 -14.64 -4.58
C HIS A 12 -0.49 -15.60 -4.14
N ASP A 13 -0.07 -16.50 -5.03
CA ASP A 13 1.01 -17.48 -4.83
C ASP A 13 2.37 -16.84 -4.55
N ARG A 14 2.60 -15.63 -5.07
CA ARG A 14 3.84 -14.85 -4.86
C ARG A 14 3.78 -13.91 -3.67
N GLY A 15 2.63 -13.80 -3.00
CA GLY A 15 2.42 -12.90 -1.87
C GLY A 15 3.40 -13.15 -0.72
N GLU A 16 3.66 -14.40 -0.36
CA GLU A 16 4.60 -14.74 0.73
C GLU A 16 6.05 -14.36 0.38
N ALA A 17 6.46 -14.60 -0.86
CA ALA A 17 7.79 -14.24 -1.34
C ALA A 17 7.99 -12.72 -1.36
N MET A 18 6.97 -11.97 -1.79
CA MET A 18 7.00 -10.50 -1.74
C MET A 18 6.99 -10.00 -0.29
N GLY A 19 6.15 -10.55 0.58
CA GLY A 19 6.13 -10.23 2.01
C GLY A 19 7.48 -10.45 2.68
N SER A 20 8.19 -11.52 2.32
CA SER A 20 9.55 -11.79 2.80
C SER A 20 10.56 -10.72 2.37
N LEU A 21 10.42 -10.15 1.17
CA LEU A 21 11.26 -9.03 0.72
C LEU A 21 11.00 -7.76 1.54
N TYR A 22 9.74 -7.50 1.89
CA TYR A 22 9.38 -6.36 2.72
C TYR A 22 9.97 -6.48 4.13
N HIS A 23 9.88 -7.65 4.74
CA HIS A 23 10.50 -7.93 6.04
C HIS A 23 12.03 -7.82 5.99
N ALA A 24 12.66 -8.36 4.95
CA ALA A 24 14.11 -8.28 4.78
C ALA A 24 14.62 -6.84 4.52
N ALA A 25 13.75 -5.96 4.02
CA ALA A 25 14.05 -4.54 3.85
C ALA A 25 13.93 -3.73 5.15
N GLY A 26 13.43 -4.33 6.23
CA GLY A 26 13.27 -3.65 7.53
C GLY A 26 12.09 -2.67 7.58
N LEU A 27 11.11 -2.83 6.69
CA LEU A 27 9.99 -1.91 6.59
C LEU A 27 9.03 -2.00 7.78
N HIS A 28 8.46 -0.87 8.16
CA HIS A 28 7.43 -0.76 9.19
C HIS A 28 6.03 -0.87 8.58
N LEU A 29 5.05 -1.28 9.40
CA LEU A 29 3.64 -1.33 9.03
C LEU A 29 3.37 -2.18 7.76
N ILE A 30 3.89 -3.40 7.72
CA ILE A 30 3.66 -4.30 6.58
C ILE A 30 2.23 -4.84 6.67
N LEU A 31 1.41 -4.47 5.68
CA LEU A 31 0.02 -4.90 5.54
C LEU A 31 -0.10 -5.82 4.32
N SER A 32 -0.60 -7.03 4.52
CA SER A 32 -0.95 -7.96 3.46
C SER A 32 -2.47 -8.00 3.30
N MET A 33 -2.95 -7.74 2.08
CA MET A 33 -4.36 -7.62 1.75
C MET A 33 -4.70 -8.55 0.58
N PRO A 34 -5.51 -9.62 0.78
CA PRO A 34 -6.02 -10.40 -0.35
C PRO A 34 -6.87 -9.51 -1.25
N ALA A 35 -6.68 -9.63 -2.55
CA ALA A 35 -7.36 -8.83 -3.56
C ALA A 35 -7.76 -9.69 -4.76
N ARG A 36 -8.55 -9.12 -5.65
CA ARG A 36 -8.90 -9.72 -6.94
C ARG A 36 -8.60 -8.73 -8.04
N GLY A 37 -8.05 -9.20 -9.14
CA GLY A 37 -7.69 -8.34 -10.26
C GLY A 37 -7.65 -9.10 -11.58
N THR A 38 -7.81 -8.36 -12.67
CA THR A 38 -7.97 -8.89 -14.04
C THR A 38 -6.81 -8.44 -14.92
N ALA A 39 -5.58 -8.45 -14.37
CA ALA A 39 -4.39 -7.86 -14.99
C ALA A 39 -4.07 -8.40 -16.41
N THR A 40 -4.70 -9.51 -16.80
CA THR A 40 -4.52 -10.18 -18.08
C THR A 40 -5.55 -9.80 -19.15
N SER A 41 -6.78 -9.39 -18.82
CA SER A 41 -7.78 -8.97 -19.83
C SER A 41 -8.99 -8.22 -19.26
N GLU A 42 -9.19 -6.96 -19.68
CA GLU A 42 -10.43 -6.21 -19.42
C GLU A 42 -11.68 -6.90 -19.99
N HIS A 43 -11.53 -7.61 -21.12
CA HIS A 43 -12.64 -8.35 -21.71
C HIS A 43 -13.11 -9.48 -20.81
N LEU A 44 -12.18 -10.22 -20.20
CA LEU A 44 -12.55 -11.29 -19.28
C LEU A 44 -13.18 -10.70 -18.00
N ALA A 45 -12.84 -9.48 -17.59
CA ALA A 45 -13.54 -8.76 -16.52
C ALA A 45 -15.01 -8.49 -16.87
N ILE A 46 -15.28 -8.00 -18.08
CA ILE A 46 -16.64 -7.75 -18.58
C ILE A 46 -17.48 -9.03 -18.59
N TYR A 47 -16.88 -10.16 -18.97
CA TYR A 47 -17.57 -11.45 -19.03
C TYR A 47 -17.60 -12.19 -17.68
N GLY A 48 -17.00 -11.64 -16.62
CA GLY A 48 -16.95 -12.28 -15.30
C GLY A 48 -16.04 -13.52 -15.23
N LEU A 49 -15.08 -13.63 -16.16
CA LEU A 49 -14.23 -14.80 -16.38
C LEU A 49 -12.78 -14.65 -15.85
N ASP A 50 -12.38 -13.48 -15.34
CA ASP A 50 -10.94 -13.19 -15.06
C ASP A 50 -10.53 -12.81 -13.64
N ALA A 51 -11.40 -12.96 -12.64
CA ALA A 51 -11.03 -12.53 -11.29
C ALA A 51 -9.97 -13.47 -10.70
N THR A 52 -8.70 -13.22 -11.02
CA THR A 52 -7.55 -13.92 -10.45
C THR A 52 -7.28 -13.38 -9.07
N GLU A 53 -6.91 -14.28 -8.16
CA GLU A 53 -6.53 -13.91 -6.80
C GLU A 53 -5.18 -13.21 -6.81
N LYS A 54 -5.17 -12.01 -6.23
CA LYS A 54 -3.98 -11.17 -6.08
C LYS A 54 -3.69 -10.98 -4.60
N CYS A 55 -2.48 -10.52 -4.31
CA CYS A 55 -2.08 -10.02 -3.01
C CYS A 55 -1.59 -8.59 -3.17
N VAL A 56 -2.17 -7.67 -2.40
CA VAL A 56 -1.66 -6.30 -2.24
C VAL A 56 -0.85 -6.27 -0.95
N ILE A 57 0.41 -5.88 -1.05
CA ILE A 57 1.29 -5.69 0.11
C ILE A 57 1.68 -4.22 0.15
N ALA A 58 1.46 -3.59 1.29
CA ALA A 58 1.82 -2.21 1.48
C ALA A 58 2.63 -2.02 2.76
N ALA A 59 3.58 -1.09 2.73
CA ALA A 59 4.35 -0.71 3.91
C ALA A 59 4.82 0.74 3.81
N VAL A 60 5.41 1.23 4.89
CA VAL A 60 6.02 2.56 4.93
C VAL A 60 7.52 2.41 5.14
N GLY A 61 8.29 3.19 4.42
CA GLY A 61 9.74 3.24 4.57
C GLY A 61 10.36 4.52 3.99
N SER A 62 11.66 4.67 4.23
CA SER A 62 12.52 5.70 3.66
C SER A 62 12.78 5.47 2.17
N ALA A 63 13.32 6.50 1.49
CA ALA A 63 13.77 6.38 0.11
C ALA A 63 14.81 5.26 -0.10
N GLN A 64 15.72 5.07 0.87
CA GLN A 64 16.76 4.04 0.80
C GLN A 64 16.18 2.62 0.86
N GLU A 65 15.21 2.41 1.76
CA GLU A 65 14.52 1.12 1.90
C GLU A 65 13.66 0.83 0.68
N ALA A 66 12.96 1.83 0.15
CA ALA A 66 12.19 1.72 -1.09
C ALA A 66 13.08 1.30 -2.29
N ASP A 67 14.23 1.97 -2.46
CA ASP A 67 15.18 1.63 -3.53
C ASP A 67 15.78 0.24 -3.38
N SER A 68 16.05 -0.19 -2.13
CA SER A 68 16.55 -1.53 -1.83
C SER A 68 15.50 -2.60 -2.15
N LEU A 69 14.24 -2.34 -1.79
CA LEU A 69 13.12 -3.22 -2.06
C LEU A 69 12.85 -3.33 -3.57
N ILE A 70 12.81 -2.21 -4.31
CA ILE A 70 12.64 -2.20 -5.78
C ILE A 70 13.71 -3.04 -6.46
N ARG A 71 14.98 -2.85 -6.08
CA ARG A 71 16.10 -3.65 -6.64
C ARG A 71 15.99 -5.13 -6.31
N SER A 72 15.48 -5.48 -5.13
CA SER A 72 15.31 -6.87 -4.72
C SER A 72 14.12 -7.53 -5.41
N ALA A 73 13.00 -6.81 -5.56
CA ALA A 73 11.81 -7.26 -6.27
C ALA A 73 12.11 -7.50 -7.77
N LYS A 74 12.86 -6.61 -8.43
CA LYS A 74 13.31 -6.82 -9.82
C LYS A 74 14.17 -8.07 -9.96
N ARG A 75 15.15 -8.27 -9.07
CA ARG A 75 16.10 -9.40 -9.17
C ARG A 75 15.50 -10.76 -8.81
N LYS A 76 14.62 -10.83 -7.82
CA LYS A 76 14.10 -12.10 -7.30
C LYS A 76 12.73 -12.46 -7.85
N LEU A 77 11.88 -11.47 -8.13
CA LEU A 77 10.49 -11.68 -8.55
C LEU A 77 10.20 -11.16 -9.97
N PHE A 78 11.19 -10.54 -10.62
CA PHE A 78 11.08 -10.01 -11.99
C PHE A 78 9.87 -9.09 -12.17
N ILE A 79 9.60 -8.25 -11.18
CA ILE A 79 8.42 -7.36 -11.11
C ILE A 79 8.37 -6.32 -12.25
N ASP A 80 9.49 -6.11 -12.95
CA ASP A 80 9.61 -5.26 -14.12
C ASP A 80 9.22 -5.95 -15.44
N ILE A 81 9.00 -7.27 -15.41
CA ILE A 81 8.48 -8.03 -16.56
C ILE A 81 6.94 -8.06 -16.48
N PRO A 82 6.23 -7.74 -17.58
CA PRO A 82 4.78 -7.82 -17.63
C PRO A 82 4.24 -9.18 -17.15
N GLY A 83 3.20 -9.14 -16.32
CA GLY A 83 2.56 -10.33 -15.76
C GLY A 83 3.09 -10.80 -14.40
N ASN A 84 4.19 -10.25 -13.89
CA ASN A 84 4.74 -10.65 -12.58
C ASN A 84 4.24 -9.79 -11.40
N GLY A 85 3.41 -8.80 -11.68
CA GLY A 85 2.87 -7.85 -10.71
C GLY A 85 3.25 -6.40 -11.02
N VAL A 86 2.87 -5.50 -10.11
CA VAL A 86 3.15 -4.06 -10.18
C VAL A 86 3.70 -3.63 -8.84
N MET A 87 4.64 -2.69 -8.84
CA MET A 87 5.11 -2.04 -7.62
C MET A 87 5.22 -0.54 -7.83
N LEU A 88 4.78 0.23 -6.84
CA LEU A 88 4.74 1.68 -6.89
C LEU A 88 5.04 2.28 -5.53
N THR A 89 5.53 3.51 -5.53
CA THR A 89 5.78 4.29 -4.32
C THR A 89 5.02 5.62 -4.39
N VAL A 90 4.42 6.00 -3.28
CA VAL A 90 3.72 7.26 -3.12
C VAL A 90 4.39 8.03 -1.99
N PRO A 91 4.90 9.25 -2.22
CA PRO A 91 5.47 10.08 -1.16
C PRO A 91 4.45 10.34 -0.05
N LEU A 92 4.84 10.07 1.19
CA LEU A 92 4.00 10.24 2.37
C LEU A 92 4.20 11.65 2.94
N LYS A 93 3.11 12.44 2.95
CA LYS A 93 3.15 13.85 3.37
C LYS A 93 2.82 14.05 4.84
N SER A 94 1.87 13.28 5.36
CA SER A 94 1.34 13.45 6.71
C SER A 94 0.96 12.10 7.30
N VAL A 95 1.14 11.97 8.61
CA VAL A 95 0.69 10.82 9.40
C VAL A 95 -0.18 11.35 10.52
N ALA A 96 -1.30 10.66 10.78
CA ALA A 96 -2.15 11.00 11.91
C ALA A 96 -1.48 10.57 13.23
N GLY A 97 -1.05 11.56 14.03
CA GLY A 97 -0.58 11.38 15.40
C GLY A 97 0.94 11.19 15.53
N GLY A 98 1.51 11.84 16.55
CA GLY A 98 2.95 11.81 16.82
C GLY A 98 3.49 10.42 17.19
N LYS A 99 2.69 9.58 17.85
CA LYS A 99 3.08 8.19 18.18
C LYS A 99 3.26 7.33 16.92
N THR A 100 2.34 7.46 15.97
CA THR A 100 2.40 6.76 14.69
C THR A 100 3.61 7.23 13.88
N LEU A 101 3.86 8.55 13.86
CA LEU A 101 5.04 9.10 13.20
C LEU A 101 6.32 8.55 13.83
N SER A 102 6.44 8.62 15.17
CA SER A 102 7.56 8.03 15.92
C SER A 102 7.80 6.56 15.56
N TYR A 103 6.73 5.75 15.52
CA TYR A 103 6.82 4.34 15.14
C TYR A 103 7.34 4.14 13.71
N LEU A 104 6.90 4.97 12.76
CA LEU A 104 7.31 4.88 11.35
C LEU A 104 8.72 5.44 11.08
N THR A 105 9.26 6.24 12.00
CA THR A 105 10.56 6.90 11.84
C THR A 105 11.59 6.48 12.88
N ASP A 106 11.35 5.40 13.64
CA ASP A 106 12.21 4.96 14.75
C ASP A 106 12.58 6.11 15.72
N ASP A 107 11.56 6.86 16.16
CA ASP A 107 11.65 8.01 17.06
C ASP A 107 12.47 9.22 16.56
N LEU A 108 12.79 9.26 15.27
CA LEU A 108 13.40 10.43 14.64
C LEU A 108 12.37 11.57 14.55
N LYS A 109 12.63 12.67 15.28
CA LYS A 109 11.76 13.85 15.31
C LYS A 109 11.77 14.59 13.96
N ALA A 110 10.94 14.16 13.02
CA ALA A 110 10.65 14.88 11.78
C ALA A 110 9.25 15.52 11.88
N GLY A 111 9.15 16.64 12.61
CA GLY A 111 7.88 17.35 12.80
C GLY A 111 7.78 18.60 11.93
N GLY A 112 6.60 18.83 11.37
CA GLY A 112 6.23 20.06 10.64
C GLY A 112 4.79 19.98 10.15
N ALA A 113 4.11 21.12 10.02
CA ALA A 113 2.82 21.16 9.33
C ALA A 113 3.06 21.00 7.83
N PRO A 114 2.55 19.94 7.19
CA PRO A 114 2.70 19.78 5.75
C PRO A 114 1.86 20.85 5.04
N ASN A 115 2.37 21.35 3.92
CA ASN A 115 1.55 22.16 3.01
C ASN A 115 0.50 21.24 2.38
N MET A 116 -0.79 21.58 2.45
CA MET A 116 -1.91 20.72 2.03
C MET A 116 -2.51 21.10 0.67
N ASN A 117 -1.80 21.85 -0.17
CA ASN A 117 -2.30 22.28 -1.48
C ASN A 117 -1.96 21.28 -2.59
N PHE A 118 -2.87 20.35 -2.87
CA PHE A 118 -2.73 19.39 -3.99
C PHE A 118 -4.06 19.10 -4.67
N GLU A 119 -4.00 18.81 -5.97
CA GLU A 119 -5.17 18.45 -6.76
C GLU A 119 -5.70 17.05 -6.41
N HIS A 120 -4.79 16.10 -6.08
CA HIS A 120 -5.12 14.72 -5.75
C HIS A 120 -4.29 14.20 -4.58
N GLU A 121 -4.95 13.54 -3.62
CA GLU A 121 -4.33 12.93 -2.46
C GLU A 121 -4.86 11.51 -2.22
N LEU A 122 -3.97 10.62 -1.76
CA LEU A 122 -4.33 9.29 -1.28
C LEU A 122 -4.42 9.34 0.25
N ILE A 123 -5.60 9.05 0.78
CA ILE A 123 -5.83 8.92 2.22
C ILE A 123 -5.99 7.44 2.53
N THR A 124 -5.09 6.90 3.34
CA THR A 124 -5.13 5.52 3.82
C THR A 124 -5.45 5.50 5.30
N VAL A 125 -6.47 4.73 5.70
CA VAL A 125 -6.90 4.58 7.09
C VAL A 125 -6.88 3.11 7.47
N ILE A 126 -6.24 2.80 8.59
CA ILE A 126 -6.31 1.46 9.20
C ILE A 126 -7.38 1.52 10.28
N LEU A 127 -8.36 0.63 10.16
CA LEU A 127 -9.51 0.56 11.06
C LEU A 127 -9.76 -0.87 11.50
N ASN A 128 -10.39 -1.02 12.65
CA ASN A 128 -10.83 -2.33 13.13
C ASN A 128 -12.02 -2.83 12.30
N GLU A 129 -12.16 -4.15 12.19
CA GLU A 129 -13.29 -4.77 11.50
C GLU A 129 -14.63 -4.26 12.05
N GLY A 130 -15.58 -3.97 11.15
CA GLY A 130 -16.89 -3.41 11.46
C GLY A 130 -16.97 -1.88 11.50
N TYR A 131 -15.85 -1.16 11.37
CA TYR A 131 -15.83 0.31 11.37
C TYR A 131 -15.74 0.96 9.98
N SER A 132 -15.80 0.17 8.91
CA SER A 132 -15.69 0.67 7.53
C SER A 132 -16.76 1.71 7.21
N ASP A 133 -18.01 1.47 7.59
CA ASP A 133 -19.13 2.36 7.25
C ASP A 133 -18.98 3.72 7.90
N PHE A 134 -18.54 3.76 9.17
CA PHE A 134 -18.28 5.00 9.89
C PHE A 134 -17.24 5.87 9.18
N VAL A 135 -16.13 5.28 8.73
CA VAL A 135 -15.07 6.00 8.02
C VAL A 135 -15.55 6.43 6.63
N MET A 136 -16.29 5.57 5.93
CA MET A 136 -16.82 5.87 4.61
C MET A 136 -17.87 6.99 4.64
N ASP A 137 -18.70 7.05 5.68
CA ASP A 137 -19.67 8.14 5.87
C ASP A 137 -18.99 9.47 6.13
N ALA A 138 -17.92 9.48 6.93
CA ALA A 138 -17.09 10.67 7.13
C ALA A 138 -16.44 11.12 5.81
N ALA A 139 -15.91 10.19 5.01
CA ALA A 139 -15.33 10.51 3.71
C ALA A 139 -16.37 11.10 2.74
N ARG A 140 -17.57 10.52 2.67
CA ARG A 140 -18.68 11.05 1.85
C ARG A 140 -19.14 12.42 2.32
N ALA A 141 -19.25 12.64 3.63
CA ALA A 141 -19.59 13.94 4.20
C ALA A 141 -18.53 15.02 3.86
N ALA A 142 -17.27 14.63 3.70
CA ALA A 142 -16.19 15.50 3.22
C ALA A 142 -16.14 15.67 1.68
N GLY A 143 -17.09 15.06 0.94
CA GLY A 143 -17.21 15.21 -0.51
C GLY A 143 -16.53 14.12 -1.34
N ALA A 144 -16.00 13.06 -0.72
CA ALA A 144 -15.47 11.92 -1.48
C ALA A 144 -16.62 11.14 -2.16
N GLY A 145 -16.42 10.76 -3.43
CA GLY A 145 -17.39 9.94 -4.17
C GLY A 145 -17.47 8.48 -3.70
N GLY A 146 -16.56 8.06 -2.82
CA GLY A 146 -16.43 6.69 -2.33
C GLY A 146 -15.01 6.41 -1.87
N GLY A 147 -14.68 5.12 -1.77
CA GLY A 147 -13.40 4.64 -1.27
C GLY A 147 -13.29 3.14 -1.46
N THR A 148 -12.07 2.61 -1.30
CA THR A 148 -11.80 1.18 -1.39
C THR A 148 -11.55 0.63 0.01
N VAL A 149 -12.27 -0.43 0.37
CA VAL A 149 -12.07 -1.14 1.64
C VAL A 149 -11.37 -2.45 1.35
N LEU A 150 -10.24 -2.69 2.01
CA LEU A 150 -9.47 -3.92 1.90
C LEU A 150 -9.36 -4.58 3.28
N HIS A 151 -9.61 -5.88 3.35
CA HIS A 151 -9.26 -6.66 4.52
C HIS A 151 -7.74 -6.83 4.55
N ALA A 152 -7.12 -6.54 5.69
CA ALA A 152 -5.67 -6.56 5.85
C ALA A 152 -5.26 -7.41 7.05
N LYS A 153 -4.11 -8.07 6.92
CA LYS A 153 -3.35 -8.64 8.04
C LYS A 153 -2.05 -7.86 8.17
N GLY A 154 -1.83 -7.27 9.34
CA GLY A 154 -0.59 -6.56 9.68
C GLY A 154 0.36 -7.40 10.54
N THR A 155 1.59 -6.93 10.66
CA THR A 155 2.62 -7.41 11.60
C THR A 155 3.02 -6.33 12.57
#